data_AF-A0A511SYN8-F1
#
_entry.id   AF-A0A511SYN8-F1
#
_cell.length_a   1.000
_cell.length_b   1.000
_cell.length_c   1.000
_cell.angle_alpha   90.00
_cell.angle_beta   90.00
_cell.angle_gamma   90.00
#
_symmetry.space_group_name_H-M   'P 1'
#
loop_
_entity.id
_entity.type
_entity.pdbx_description
1 polymer ?
#
loop_
_entity_poly.entity_id
_entity_poly.type
_entity_poly.pdbx_seq_one_letter_code
_entity_poly.pdbx_strand_id
1 'polypeptide(L)'
;MVRFQVKRPINIDAAQGTKLSKALDILERIVNSEGFRRRVLEHPGYTWNEGLTNEQILHRLIWGHAEPRLGALAVPRIVTFDYELVQRPWYKKLSSVRGWRVPGTNDIYTYVDVFDEMSAEELASHLGHEVVGHLAGEFDHPERGGPERDGSVPYVIDGFIEELAKKPSLGEAA
;
A
#
# COMPACT_ATOMS: atom_id res chain seq x y z
N MET A 1 0.41 -8.51 -13.47
CA MET A 1 1.17 -7.31 -13.06
C MET A 1 0.18 -6.26 -12.56
N VAL A 2 0.39 -5.68 -11.39
CA VAL A 2 -0.42 -4.58 -10.86
C VAL A 2 0.23 -3.25 -11.22
N ARG A 3 -0.57 -2.26 -11.62
CA ARG A 3 -0.13 -0.88 -11.79
C ARG A 3 -0.92 0.05 -10.88
N PHE A 4 -0.26 1.07 -10.36
CA PHE A 4 -0.88 2.07 -9.50
C PHE A 4 -0.93 3.41 -10.22
N GLN A 5 -2.13 4.01 -10.29
CA GLN A 5 -2.31 5.26 -11.00
C GLN A 5 -3.11 6.25 -10.16
N VAL A 6 -2.49 7.40 -9.89
CA VAL A 6 -3.18 8.56 -9.33
C VAL A 6 -3.97 9.24 -10.44
N LYS A 7 -5.30 9.24 -10.33
CA LYS A 7 -6.20 9.86 -11.31
C LYS A 7 -6.23 11.38 -11.15
N ARG A 8 -6.25 11.85 -9.91
CA ARG A 8 -6.28 13.28 -9.57
C ARG A 8 -5.32 13.58 -8.42
N PRO A 9 -4.14 14.17 -8.70
CA PRO A 9 -3.27 14.72 -7.67
C PRO A 9 -3.80 16.10 -7.24
N ILE A 10 -4.08 16.29 -5.96
CA ILE A 10 -4.63 17.55 -5.40
C ILE A 10 -3.63 18.13 -4.40
N ASN A 11 -3.40 19.44 -4.49
CA ASN A 11 -2.43 20.19 -3.68
C ASN A 11 -1.00 19.64 -3.76
N ILE A 12 -0.61 19.18 -4.96
CA ILE A 12 0.71 18.62 -5.24
C ILE A 12 1.44 19.52 -6.23
N ASP A 13 2.60 20.04 -5.84
CA ASP A 13 3.49 20.74 -6.76
C ASP A 13 4.36 19.78 -7.61
N ALA A 14 5.21 20.32 -8.48
CA ALA A 14 6.04 19.52 -9.37
C ALA A 14 7.07 18.64 -8.64
N ALA A 15 7.67 19.11 -7.54
CA ALA A 15 8.66 18.37 -6.78
C ALA A 15 7.98 17.25 -5.97
N GLN A 16 6.86 17.58 -5.32
CA GLN A 16 6.01 16.62 -4.64
C GLN A 16 5.46 15.56 -5.61
N GLY A 17 5.05 15.97 -6.81
CA GLY A 17 4.61 15.06 -7.87
C GLY A 17 5.71 14.11 -8.33
N THR A 18 6.95 14.59 -8.42
CA THR A 18 8.11 13.74 -8.73
C THR A 18 8.34 12.69 -7.64
N LYS A 19 8.25 13.08 -6.36
CA LYS A 19 8.37 12.14 -5.24
C LYS A 19 7.25 11.10 -5.23
N LEU A 20 6.00 11.53 -5.47
CA LEU A 20 4.85 10.65 -5.56
C LEU A 20 5.02 9.64 -6.71
N SER A 21 5.43 10.10 -7.90
CA SER A 21 5.72 9.20 -9.02
C SER A 21 6.80 8.18 -8.67
N LYS A 22 7.91 8.60 -8.07
CA LYS A 22 8.98 7.69 -7.64
C LYS A 22 8.46 6.66 -6.62
N ALA A 23 7.62 7.06 -5.68
CA ALA A 23 7.02 6.16 -4.71
C ALA A 23 6.10 5.12 -5.37
N LEU A 24 5.30 5.51 -6.37
CA LEU A 24 4.47 4.59 -7.15
C LEU A 24 5.31 3.59 -7.95
N ASP A 25 6.42 4.04 -8.56
CA ASP A 25 7.35 3.15 -9.27
C ASP A 25 7.98 2.12 -8.34
N ILE A 26 8.40 2.54 -7.13
CA ILE A 26 8.92 1.65 -6.09
C ILE A 26 7.84 0.63 -5.69
N LEU A 27 6.63 1.11 -5.41
CA LEU A 27 5.51 0.27 -5.00
C LEU A 27 5.15 -0.75 -6.08
N GLU A 28 5.03 -0.32 -7.35
CA GLU A 28 4.73 -1.16 -8.50
C GLU A 28 5.81 -2.25 -8.67
N ARG A 29 7.09 -1.88 -8.63
CA ARG A 29 8.19 -2.86 -8.71
C ARG A 29 8.11 -3.88 -7.58
N ILE A 30 7.90 -3.42 -6.34
CA ILE A 30 7.86 -4.30 -5.17
C ILE A 30 6.68 -5.26 -5.23
N VAL A 31 5.46 -4.77 -5.42
CA VAL A 31 4.24 -5.61 -5.41
C VAL A 31 4.26 -6.67 -6.51
N ASN A 32 4.94 -6.39 -7.62
CA ASN A 32 5.13 -7.34 -8.73
C ASN A 32 6.35 -8.25 -8.57
N SER A 33 7.17 -8.07 -7.54
CA SER A 33 8.38 -8.87 -7.33
C SER A 33 8.09 -10.24 -6.70
N GLU A 34 8.94 -11.21 -7.01
CA GLU A 34 8.95 -12.51 -6.32
C GLU A 34 9.26 -12.36 -4.82
N GLY A 35 10.03 -11.34 -4.44
CA GLY A 35 10.34 -11.05 -3.04
C GLY A 35 9.09 -10.71 -2.23
N PHE A 36 8.20 -9.89 -2.78
CA PHE A 36 6.92 -9.58 -2.16
C PHE A 36 6.00 -10.79 -2.13
N ARG A 37 5.82 -11.48 -3.27
CA ARG A 37 5.02 -12.73 -3.37
C ARG A 37 5.43 -13.73 -2.29
N ARG A 38 6.73 -14.00 -2.18
CA ARG A 38 7.26 -14.95 -1.19
C ARG A 38 6.92 -14.54 0.23
N ARG A 39 7.13 -13.27 0.59
CA ARG A 39 6.80 -12.74 1.92
C ARG A 39 5.32 -12.89 2.25
N VAL A 40 4.44 -12.63 1.28
CA VAL A 40 2.99 -12.77 1.50
C VAL A 40 2.61 -14.22 1.76
N LEU A 41 3.13 -15.15 0.94
CA LEU A 41 2.82 -16.57 1.01
C LEU A 41 3.41 -17.25 2.26
N GLU A 42 4.63 -16.88 2.65
CA GLU A 42 5.37 -17.51 3.75
C GLU A 42 5.09 -16.88 5.12
N HIS A 43 4.33 -15.79 5.19
CA HIS A 43 3.99 -15.17 6.47
C HIS A 43 3.24 -16.16 7.38
N PRO A 44 3.64 -16.34 8.66
CA PRO A 44 3.07 -17.37 9.53
C PRO A 44 1.56 -17.23 9.79
N GLY A 45 1.00 -16.04 9.60
CA GLY A 45 -0.45 -15.82 9.62
C GLY A 45 -0.79 -14.35 9.80
N TYR A 46 -1.93 -13.96 9.25
CA TYR A 46 -2.46 -12.60 9.35
C TYR A 46 -3.65 -12.59 10.29
N THR A 47 -3.82 -11.50 11.04
CA THR A 47 -5.10 -11.17 11.66
C THR A 47 -5.95 -10.37 10.66
N TRP A 48 -7.26 -10.27 10.88
CA TRP A 48 -8.16 -9.49 10.01
C TRP A 48 -8.06 -9.87 8.53
N ASN A 49 -7.81 -11.14 8.26
CA ASN A 49 -7.66 -11.70 6.92
C ASN A 49 -8.97 -12.21 6.33
N GLU A 50 -10.11 -11.96 6.99
CA GLU A 50 -11.44 -12.43 6.58
C GLU A 50 -11.53 -13.96 6.42
N GLY A 51 -10.66 -14.72 7.09
CA GLY A 51 -10.59 -16.18 6.94
C GLY A 51 -9.91 -16.65 5.66
N LEU A 52 -9.30 -15.76 4.88
CA LEU A 52 -8.58 -16.09 3.65
C LEU A 52 -7.22 -16.73 3.95
N THR A 53 -6.82 -17.67 3.09
CA THR A 53 -5.45 -18.22 3.08
C THR A 53 -4.45 -17.18 2.57
N ASN A 54 -3.15 -17.38 2.83
CA ASN A 54 -2.11 -16.48 2.31
C ASN A 54 -2.12 -16.37 0.78
N GLU A 55 -2.44 -17.48 0.08
CA GLU A 55 -2.60 -17.48 -1.37
C GLU A 55 -3.79 -16.62 -1.80
N GLN A 56 -4.94 -16.77 -1.13
CA GLN A 56 -6.12 -15.93 -1.39
C GLN A 56 -5.90 -14.45 -1.04
N ILE A 57 -5.13 -14.14 0.01
CA ILE A 57 -4.71 -12.78 0.35
C ILE A 57 -3.87 -12.21 -0.80
N LEU A 58 -2.81 -12.91 -1.20
CA LEU A 58 -2.00 -12.50 -2.34
C LEU A 58 -2.87 -12.30 -3.58
N HIS A 59 -3.81 -13.21 -3.82
CA HIS A 59 -4.67 -13.15 -4.96
C HIS A 59 -5.54 -11.88 -4.96
N ARG A 60 -6.10 -11.54 -3.80
CA ARG A 60 -6.92 -10.34 -3.62
C ARG A 60 -6.09 -9.06 -3.78
N LEU A 61 -4.88 -9.01 -3.22
CA LEU A 61 -3.97 -7.87 -3.38
C LEU A 61 -3.62 -7.64 -4.87
N ILE A 62 -3.30 -8.71 -5.60
CA ILE A 62 -2.79 -8.61 -6.98
C ILE A 62 -3.91 -8.52 -8.03
N TRP A 63 -4.95 -9.34 -7.91
CA TRP A 63 -6.02 -9.48 -8.92
C TRP A 63 -7.39 -9.01 -8.46
N GLY A 64 -7.53 -8.58 -7.20
CA GLY A 64 -8.79 -8.03 -6.66
C GLY A 64 -9.79 -9.09 -6.21
N HIS A 65 -9.44 -10.37 -6.34
CA HIS A 65 -10.29 -11.48 -5.95
C HIS A 65 -9.46 -12.58 -5.29
N ALA A 66 -10.00 -13.21 -4.24
CA ALA A 66 -9.36 -14.35 -3.58
C ALA A 66 -9.18 -15.56 -4.53
N GLU A 67 -10.10 -15.71 -5.48
CA GLU A 67 -10.12 -16.81 -6.46
C GLU A 67 -10.24 -16.23 -7.89
N PRO A 68 -9.15 -15.67 -8.42
CA PRO A 68 -9.16 -15.07 -9.75
C PRO A 68 -9.37 -16.15 -10.81
N ARG A 69 -10.22 -15.88 -11.80
CA ARG A 69 -10.36 -16.75 -12.97
C ARG A 69 -9.05 -16.77 -13.75
N LEU A 70 -8.69 -17.89 -14.38
CA LEU A 70 -7.45 -18.03 -15.15
C LEU A 70 -7.19 -16.88 -16.14
N GLY A 71 -8.23 -16.38 -16.81
CA GLY A 71 -8.10 -15.23 -17.73
C GLY A 71 -7.69 -13.92 -17.06
N ALA A 72 -8.00 -13.73 -15.78
CA ALA A 72 -7.59 -12.54 -15.01
C ALA A 72 -6.09 -12.54 -14.68
N LEU A 73 -5.44 -13.71 -14.66
CA LEU A 73 -4.01 -13.82 -14.36
C LEU A 73 -3.13 -13.21 -15.47
N ALA A 74 -3.63 -13.21 -16.70
CA ALA A 74 -2.91 -12.76 -17.90
C ALA A 74 -3.02 -11.25 -18.16
N VAL A 75 -3.93 -10.54 -17.47
CA VAL A 75 -4.20 -9.12 -17.71
C VAL A 75 -3.62 -8.28 -16.57
N PRO A 76 -2.85 -7.21 -16.87
CA PRO A 76 -2.41 -6.29 -15.83
C PRO A 76 -3.61 -5.61 -15.14
N ARG A 77 -3.64 -5.62 -13.80
CA ARG A 77 -4.63 -4.88 -13.01
C ARG A 77 -4.16 -3.44 -12.85
N ILE A 78 -5.02 -2.47 -13.16
CA ILE A 78 -4.75 -1.06 -12.88
C ILE A 78 -5.59 -0.66 -11.65
N VAL A 79 -4.93 -0.26 -10.58
CA VAL A 79 -5.55 0.28 -9.36
C VAL A 79 -5.48 1.80 -9.45
N THR A 80 -6.65 2.42 -9.60
CA THR A 80 -6.78 3.88 -9.74
C THR A 80 -7.34 4.52 -8.48
N PHE A 81 -6.74 5.62 -8.03
CA PHE A 81 -7.16 6.35 -6.85
C PHE A 81 -6.92 7.85 -6.97
N ASP A 82 -7.60 8.63 -6.15
CA ASP A 82 -7.35 10.07 -6.01
C ASP A 82 -6.44 10.29 -4.80
N TYR A 83 -5.53 11.27 -4.89
CA TYR A 83 -4.53 11.50 -3.85
C TYR A 83 -4.42 12.99 -3.55
N GLU A 84 -4.62 13.35 -2.28
CA GLU A 84 -4.61 14.74 -1.81
C GLU A 84 -3.64 14.94 -0.65
N LEU A 85 -2.84 16.00 -0.76
CA LEU A 85 -2.10 16.52 0.38
C LEU A 85 -2.95 17.51 1.17
N VAL A 86 -3.11 17.25 2.47
CA VAL A 86 -3.96 18.05 3.35
C VAL A 86 -3.16 18.66 4.50
N GLN A 87 -3.56 19.86 4.92
CA GLN A 87 -2.93 20.51 6.06
C GLN A 87 -3.34 19.82 7.37
N ARG A 88 -2.37 19.54 8.23
CA ARG A 88 -2.63 18.95 9.54
C ARG A 88 -3.35 19.95 10.45
N PRO A 89 -4.55 19.63 10.96
CA PRO A 89 -5.23 20.50 11.91
C PRO A 89 -4.41 20.66 13.20
N TRP A 90 -4.48 21.83 13.83
CA TRP A 90 -3.70 22.15 15.03
C TRP A 90 -3.88 21.15 16.18
N TYR A 91 -5.09 20.59 16.33
CA TYR A 91 -5.42 19.64 17.39
C TYR A 91 -4.93 18.20 17.10
N LYS A 92 -4.41 17.93 15.89
CA LYS A 92 -3.81 16.64 15.49
C LYS A 92 -2.28 16.68 15.40
N LYS A 93 -1.62 17.75 15.86
CA LYS A 93 -0.16 17.90 15.79
C LYS A 93 0.65 16.80 16.48
N LEU A 94 0.09 16.20 17.54
CA LEU A 94 0.73 15.10 18.27
C LEU A 94 0.28 13.71 17.79
N SER A 95 -0.55 13.64 16.74
CA SER A 95 -1.04 12.39 16.20
C SER A 95 0.00 11.73 15.30
N SER A 96 0.25 10.44 15.51
CA SER A 96 1.10 9.60 14.66
C SER A 96 0.46 9.22 13.32
N VAL A 97 -0.79 9.63 13.06
CA VAL A 97 -1.46 9.36 11.78
C VAL A 97 -0.74 10.11 10.66
N ARG A 98 -0.32 9.37 9.63
CA ARG A 98 0.41 9.87 8.46
C ARG A 98 -0.54 10.31 7.35
N GLY A 99 -1.54 9.48 7.12
CA GLY A 99 -2.57 9.62 6.10
C GLY A 99 -3.71 8.65 6.38
N TRP A 100 -4.69 8.60 5.48
CA TRP A 100 -5.80 7.66 5.55
C TRP A 100 -6.48 7.53 4.19
N ARG A 101 -7.05 6.36 3.93
CA ARG A 101 -8.08 6.12 2.92
C ARG A 101 -9.49 6.41 3.48
N VAL A 102 -10.39 6.92 2.65
CA VAL A 102 -11.82 7.05 3.03
C VAL A 102 -12.61 5.79 2.65
N PRO A 103 -13.23 5.07 3.62
CA PRO A 103 -14.02 3.88 3.35
C PRO A 103 -15.12 4.12 2.31
N GLY A 104 -15.26 3.18 1.35
CA GLY A 104 -16.23 3.27 0.26
C GLY A 104 -15.82 4.20 -0.90
N THR A 105 -14.70 4.90 -0.81
CA THR A 105 -14.15 5.70 -1.92
C THR A 105 -12.73 5.26 -2.29
N ASN A 106 -12.18 5.87 -3.35
CA ASN A 106 -10.80 5.68 -3.77
C ASN A 106 -9.93 6.88 -3.39
N ASP A 107 -10.33 7.66 -2.37
CA ASP A 107 -9.60 8.85 -1.96
C ASP A 107 -8.58 8.51 -0.88
N ILE A 108 -7.34 8.91 -1.12
CA ILE A 108 -6.21 8.80 -0.19
C ILE A 108 -5.75 10.19 0.20
N TYR A 109 -5.60 10.42 1.50
CA TYR A 109 -5.13 11.67 2.06
C TYR A 109 -3.84 11.47 2.83
N THR A 110 -2.89 12.38 2.65
CA THR A 110 -1.66 12.42 3.46
C THR A 110 -1.46 13.81 4.01
N TYR A 111 -1.06 13.92 5.28
CA TYR A 111 -0.74 15.24 5.81
C TYR A 111 0.53 15.80 5.17
N VAL A 112 0.52 17.09 4.81
CA VAL A 112 1.64 17.78 4.14
C VAL A 112 2.94 17.67 4.93
N ASP A 113 2.90 17.89 6.24
CA ASP A 113 4.08 17.82 7.11
C ASP A 113 4.74 16.43 7.07
N VAL A 114 3.93 15.37 7.15
CA VAL A 114 4.41 13.99 7.06
C VAL A 114 4.89 13.67 5.65
N PHE A 115 4.15 14.13 4.63
CA PHE A 115 4.59 13.95 3.25
C PHE A 115 5.97 14.53 3.05
N ASP A 116 6.21 15.76 3.47
CA ASP A 116 7.48 16.46 3.27
C ASP A 116 8.64 15.78 3.98
N GLU A 117 8.41 15.21 5.17
CA GLU A 117 9.40 14.43 5.92
C GLU A 117 9.72 13.06 5.29
N MET A 118 8.75 12.43 4.63
CA MET A 118 8.93 11.11 4.02
C MET A 118 9.86 11.15 2.80
N SER A 119 10.76 10.16 2.75
CA SER A 119 11.41 9.70 1.53
C SER A 119 10.41 9.05 0.56
N ALA A 120 10.82 8.81 -0.69
CA ALA A 120 9.96 8.14 -1.66
C ALA A 120 9.68 6.68 -1.27
N GLU A 121 10.67 6.03 -0.64
CA GLU A 121 10.63 4.68 -0.12
C GLU A 121 9.63 4.57 1.05
N GLU A 122 9.64 5.54 1.96
CA GLU A 122 8.67 5.61 3.08
C GLU A 122 7.26 5.95 2.59
N LEU A 123 7.14 6.80 1.57
CA LEU A 123 5.86 7.08 0.93
C LEU A 123 5.32 5.85 0.20
N ALA A 124 6.18 5.06 -0.46
CA ALA A 124 5.77 3.81 -1.09
C ALA A 124 5.22 2.82 -0.06
N SER A 125 5.86 2.73 1.12
CA SER A 125 5.39 1.95 2.26
C SER A 125 4.01 2.40 2.74
N HIS A 126 3.86 3.71 2.97
CA HIS A 126 2.59 4.31 3.37
C HIS A 126 1.47 4.03 2.34
N LEU A 127 1.76 4.19 1.05
CA LEU A 127 0.82 3.83 -0.02
C LEU A 127 0.59 2.30 -0.08
N GLY A 128 1.55 1.49 0.33
CA GLY A 128 1.38 0.06 0.55
C GLY A 128 0.25 -0.23 1.53
N HIS A 129 0.27 0.42 2.69
CA HIS A 129 -0.80 0.31 3.70
C HIS A 129 -2.17 0.73 3.13
N GLU A 130 -2.26 1.96 2.61
CA GLU A 130 -3.53 2.56 2.21
C GLU A 130 -4.07 2.01 0.88
N VAL A 131 -3.20 1.84 -0.12
CA VAL A 131 -3.61 1.46 -1.47
C VAL A 131 -3.58 -0.06 -1.64
N VAL A 132 -2.52 -0.74 -1.21
CA VAL A 132 -2.42 -2.20 -1.44
C VAL A 132 -3.26 -2.95 -0.42
N GLY A 133 -3.08 -2.65 0.87
CA GLY A 133 -3.83 -3.28 1.96
C GLY A 133 -5.32 -2.94 1.94
N HIS A 134 -5.64 -1.65 2.06
CA HIS A 134 -7.03 -1.21 2.21
C HIS A 134 -7.79 -1.07 0.89
N LEU A 135 -7.24 -0.43 -0.15
CA LEU A 135 -8.01 -0.18 -1.37
C LEU A 135 -8.04 -1.37 -2.33
N ALA A 136 -6.89 -1.91 -2.69
CA ALA A 136 -6.75 -2.96 -3.70
C ALA A 136 -7.07 -4.34 -3.13
N GLY A 137 -6.65 -4.58 -1.87
CA GLY A 137 -6.91 -5.78 -1.11
C GLY A 137 -8.23 -5.78 -0.36
N GLU A 138 -8.85 -4.61 -0.16
CA GLU A 138 -10.11 -4.45 0.59
C GLU A 138 -10.08 -5.00 2.02
N PHE A 139 -8.90 -5.07 2.64
CA PHE A 139 -8.77 -5.48 4.04
C PHE A 139 -8.94 -4.28 4.98
N ASP A 140 -9.28 -4.56 6.23
CA ASP A 140 -9.33 -3.56 7.30
C ASP A 140 -8.51 -4.03 8.50
N HIS A 141 -8.45 -3.20 9.54
CA HIS A 141 -7.77 -3.50 10.78
C HIS A 141 -8.52 -2.90 11.98
N PRO A 142 -8.29 -3.39 13.22
CA PRO A 142 -8.84 -2.76 14.43
C PRO A 142 -8.52 -1.26 14.52
N GLU A 143 -9.45 -0.47 15.06
CA GLU A 143 -9.23 0.96 15.31
C GLU A 143 -8.15 1.20 16.36
N ARG A 144 -8.09 0.33 17.38
CA ARG A 144 -7.14 0.45 18.50
C ARG A 144 -5.82 -0.23 18.14
N GLY A 145 -4.71 0.45 18.43
CA GLY A 145 -3.39 -0.16 18.34
C GLY A 145 -3.23 -1.36 19.27
N GLY A 146 -2.52 -2.37 18.79
CA GLY A 146 -2.23 -3.61 19.52
C GLY A 146 -1.82 -4.74 18.58
N PRO A 147 -1.44 -5.91 19.12
CA PRO A 147 -0.90 -7.02 18.33
C PRO A 147 -1.82 -7.49 17.20
N GLU A 148 -3.13 -7.42 17.42
CA GLU A 148 -4.11 -7.75 16.39
C GLU A 148 -4.15 -6.75 15.24
N ARG A 149 -3.89 -5.47 15.49
CA ARG A 149 -3.76 -4.45 14.45
C ARG A 149 -2.43 -4.59 13.73
N ASP A 150 -1.36 -4.79 14.48
CA ASP A 150 -0.01 -4.91 13.93
C ASP A 150 0.13 -6.16 13.02
N GLY A 151 -0.61 -7.24 13.34
CA GLY A 151 -0.69 -8.45 12.52
C GLY A 151 -1.70 -8.39 11.36
N SER A 152 -2.43 -7.28 11.20
CA SER A 152 -3.46 -7.19 10.17
C SER A 152 -2.85 -7.07 8.77
N VAL A 153 -3.59 -7.50 7.74
CA VAL A 153 -3.07 -7.51 6.37
C VAL A 153 -2.48 -6.15 5.96
N PRO A 154 -3.15 -4.98 6.12
CA PRO A 154 -2.57 -3.71 5.70
C PRO A 154 -1.22 -3.39 6.38
N TYR A 155 -1.11 -3.65 7.69
CA TYR A 155 0.11 -3.40 8.47
C TYR A 155 1.26 -4.34 8.12
N VAL A 156 0.97 -5.62 7.92
CA VAL A 156 2.01 -6.59 7.53
C VAL A 156 2.52 -6.29 6.12
N ILE A 157 1.63 -5.93 5.20
CA ILE A 157 1.98 -5.55 3.83
C ILE A 157 2.82 -4.26 3.79
N ASP A 158 2.48 -3.26 4.61
CA ASP A 158 3.31 -2.05 4.83
C ASP A 158 4.75 -2.44 5.20
N GLY A 159 4.92 -3.27 6.25
CA GLY A 159 6.25 -3.70 6.69
C GLY A 159 7.04 -4.45 5.61
N PHE A 160 6.39 -5.29 4.80
CA PHE A 160 7.07 -5.97 3.68
C PHE A 160 7.58 -4.99 2.63
N ILE A 161 6.79 -3.97 2.30
CA ILE A 161 7.14 -2.95 1.32
C ILE A 161 8.26 -2.08 1.87
N GLU A 162 8.18 -1.66 3.13
CA GLU A 162 9.20 -0.86 3.80
C GLU A 162 10.59 -1.51 3.70
N GLU A 163 10.65 -2.79 4.06
CA GLU A 163 11.88 -3.56 4.06
C GLU A 163 12.45 -3.74 2.64
N LEU A 164 11.60 -4.04 1.65
CA LEU A 164 12.03 -4.20 0.25
C LEU A 164 12.45 -2.88 -0.40
N ALA A 165 11.84 -1.76 0.03
CA ALA A 165 12.21 -0.43 -0.43
C ALA A 165 13.56 0.01 0.17
N LYS A 166 13.82 -0.28 1.44
CA LYS A 166 15.07 0.07 2.15
C LYS A 166 16.23 -0.86 1.81
N LYS A 167 15.95 -2.11 1.43
CA LYS A 167 16.95 -3.11 1.04
C LYS A 167 16.52 -3.72 -0.29
N PRO A 168 16.90 -3.11 -1.44
CA PRO A 168 16.73 -3.75 -2.73
C PRO A 168 17.48 -5.08 -2.65
N SER A 169 16.77 -6.20 -2.59
CA SER A 169 17.40 -7.51 -2.50
C SER A 169 18.32 -7.69 -3.71
N LEU A 170 19.58 -8.02 -3.46
CA LEU A 170 20.51 -8.56 -4.45
C LEU A 170 19.85 -9.81 -5.07
N GLY A 171 19.20 -9.67 -6.22
CA GLY A 171 18.42 -10.77 -6.81
C GLY A 171 17.58 -10.44 -8.03
N GLU A 172 17.41 -9.16 -8.39
CA GLU A 172 16.79 -8.80 -9.68
C GLU A 172 17.91 -8.70 -10.74
N ALA A 173 18.31 -9.86 -11.27
CA ALA A 173 19.00 -9.89 -12.56
C ALA A 173 18.03 -9.39 -13.64
N ALA A 174 18.53 -8.47 -14.46
CA ALA A 174 17.88 -7.95 -15.65
C ALA A 174 17.56 -9.05 -16.69
#